data_AF-A0A5Q0LH64-F1
#
_entry.id   AF-A0A5Q0LH64-F1
#
_cell.length_a   1.000
_cell.length_b   1.000
_cell.length_c   1.000
_cell.angle_alpha   90.00
_cell.angle_beta   90.00
_cell.angle_gamma   90.00
#
_symmetry.space_group_name_H-M   'P 1'
#
loop_
_entity.id
_entity.type
_entity.pdbx_description
1 polymer ?
#
loop_
_entity_poly.entity_id
_entity_poly.type
_entity_poly.pdbx_seq_one_letter_code
_entity_poly.pdbx_strand_id
1 'polypeptide(L)'
;MMTSASASPTLFETPVAVLALAVSLLSLATALGALGWQIAKHRLDGGRPKVYLNTAVWEPGRRLTVNRSGKWELFDGGFGAPGAENIELAQLVVENPGRTAITVYSPGLAVAGTRSKNYRISPRSFELKDFGADSSTAATSVRINPYDRVTFLFDYWSAMSRLKKEANGQGVRLRGCVSVAGRGKSSLSSKRLAWLIQPEAWMARTGRAEISPFTVIWRELMRANVKKFSSGSGDEEGGGGYLLGIIVSQAMQEFPDRPSVRDFVDALRRADQQHGRENFQYASLILSMDEALDCYGGKLSAWTFTATKPV
;
A
#
# COMPACT_ATOMS: atom_id res chain seq x y z
N MET A 1 72.95 -50.60 23.11
CA MET A 1 72.03 -49.46 22.84
C MET A 1 70.74 -49.73 23.59
N MET A 2 70.54 -49.10 24.75
CA MET A 2 69.27 -49.16 25.47
C MET A 2 68.35 -48.10 24.88
N THR A 3 67.31 -48.53 24.18
CA THR A 3 66.19 -47.68 23.77
C THR A 3 65.36 -47.36 25.00
N SER A 4 65.59 -46.19 25.60
CA SER A 4 64.73 -45.64 26.63
C SER A 4 63.33 -45.43 26.06
N ALA A 5 62.39 -46.31 26.41
CA ALA A 5 60.99 -46.12 26.07
C ALA A 5 60.46 -44.90 26.85
N SER A 6 60.27 -43.79 26.16
CA SER A 6 59.67 -42.57 26.71
C SER A 6 58.24 -42.88 27.15
N ALA A 7 58.02 -43.01 28.46
CA ALA A 7 56.67 -43.15 29.01
C ALA A 7 55.85 -41.90 28.68
N SER A 8 54.71 -42.09 28.02
CA SER A 8 53.79 -40.99 27.72
C SER A 8 53.29 -40.38 29.03
N PRO A 9 53.31 -39.04 29.20
CA PRO A 9 52.86 -38.40 30.42
C PRO A 9 51.37 -38.69 30.65
N THR A 10 51.03 -39.11 31.87
CA THR A 10 49.66 -39.37 32.33
C THR A 10 49.28 -38.34 33.41
N LEU A 11 48.02 -37.91 33.41
CA LEU A 11 47.44 -37.02 34.41
C LEU A 11 46.10 -37.65 34.83
N PHE A 12 45.92 -37.92 36.12
CA PHE A 12 44.76 -38.68 36.64
C PHE A 12 44.54 -40.02 35.93
N GLU A 13 45.61 -40.81 35.74
CA GLU A 13 45.57 -42.11 35.06
C GLU A 13 45.13 -42.09 33.59
N THR A 14 44.81 -40.91 33.04
CA THR A 14 44.49 -40.72 31.63
C THR A 14 45.69 -40.17 30.86
N PRO A 15 45.97 -40.65 29.64
CA PRO A 15 47.02 -40.06 28.81
C PRO A 15 46.72 -38.57 28.55
N VAL A 16 47.71 -37.70 28.73
CA VAL A 16 47.56 -36.24 28.53
C VAL A 16 46.99 -35.91 27.14
N ALA A 17 47.31 -36.72 26.13
CA ALA A 17 46.76 -36.60 24.78
C ALA A 17 45.23 -36.72 24.74
N VAL A 18 44.62 -37.60 25.54
CA VAL A 18 43.16 -37.79 25.61
C VAL A 18 42.49 -36.57 26.24
N LEU A 19 43.06 -36.05 27.34
CA LEU A 19 42.58 -34.83 27.99
C LEU A 19 42.70 -33.62 27.05
N ALA A 20 43.84 -33.46 26.38
CA ALA A 20 44.05 -32.39 25.41
C ALA A 20 43.05 -32.48 24.24
N LEU A 21 42.76 -33.69 23.76
CA LEU A 21 41.75 -33.91 22.72
C LEU A 21 40.35 -33.55 23.22
N ALA A 22 39.97 -33.97 24.43
CA ALA A 22 38.67 -33.64 25.01
C ALA A 22 38.49 -32.13 25.19
N VAL A 23 39.51 -31.44 25.73
CA VAL A 23 39.51 -29.98 25.88
C VAL A 23 39.47 -29.28 24.52
N SER A 24 40.21 -29.78 23.53
CA SER A 24 40.20 -29.26 22.16
C SER A 24 38.82 -29.40 21.51
N LEU A 25 38.17 -30.56 21.64
CA LEU A 25 36.82 -30.79 21.13
C LEU A 25 35.78 -29.89 21.81
N LEU A 26 35.87 -29.72 23.13
CA LEU A 26 34.98 -28.83 23.86
C LEU A 26 35.19 -27.36 23.46
N SER A 27 36.44 -26.95 23.27
CA SER A 27 36.80 -25.61 22.78
C SER A 27 36.31 -25.38 21.35
N LEU A 28 36.41 -26.38 20.48
CA LEU A 28 35.88 -26.32 19.13
C LEU A 28 34.34 -26.21 19.13
N ALA A 29 33.65 -27.02 19.95
CA ALA A 29 32.19 -26.98 20.04
C ALA A 29 31.68 -25.61 20.54
N THR A 30 32.34 -25.04 21.56
CA THR A 30 32.00 -23.70 22.07
C THR A 30 32.28 -22.61 21.04
N ALA A 31 33.41 -22.68 20.31
CA ALA A 31 33.71 -21.76 19.22
C ALA A 31 32.68 -21.83 18.07
N LEU A 32 32.29 -23.04 17.66
CA LEU A 32 31.25 -23.24 16.64
C LEU A 32 29.88 -22.71 17.10
N GLY A 33 29.52 -22.93 18.36
CA GLY A 33 28.31 -22.36 18.96
C GLY A 33 28.31 -20.83 18.97
N ALA A 34 29.44 -20.22 19.37
CA ALA A 34 29.61 -18.77 19.37
C ALA A 34 29.53 -18.19 17.94
N LEU A 35 30.19 -18.82 16.97
CA LEU A 35 30.13 -18.43 15.56
C LEU A 35 28.69 -18.53 15.01
N GLY A 36 28.00 -19.64 15.30
CA GLY A 36 26.60 -19.83 14.95
C GLY A 36 25.71 -18.73 15.54
N TRP A 37 25.94 -18.36 16.80
CA TRP A 37 25.24 -17.26 17.45
C TRP A 37 25.54 -15.91 16.82
N GLN A 38 26.79 -15.61 16.47
CA GLN A 38 27.14 -14.35 15.79
C GLN A 38 26.50 -14.23 14.42
N ILE A 39 26.48 -15.32 13.64
CA ILE A 39 25.78 -15.37 12.34
C ILE A 39 24.28 -15.17 12.53
N ALA A 40 23.67 -15.85 13.50
CA ALA A 40 22.26 -15.69 13.83
C ALA A 40 21.95 -14.24 14.24
N LYS A 41 22.75 -13.66 15.14
CA LYS A 41 22.65 -12.29 15.61
C LYS A 41 22.77 -11.29 14.46
N HIS A 42 23.76 -11.41 13.59
CA HIS A 42 23.91 -10.53 12.43
C HIS A 42 22.68 -10.59 11.50
N ARG A 43 22.11 -11.79 11.30
CA ARG A 43 20.85 -11.94 10.56
C ARG A 43 19.65 -11.37 11.31
N LEU A 44 19.65 -11.41 12.64
CA LEU A 44 18.60 -10.88 13.53
C LEU A 44 18.63 -9.35 13.63
N ASP A 45 19.81 -8.76 13.66
CA ASP A 45 20.02 -7.33 13.86
C ASP A 45 19.93 -6.52 12.55
N GLY A 46 20.16 -7.16 11.39
CA GLY A 46 20.06 -6.50 10.08
C GLY A 46 18.66 -5.95 9.77
N GLY A 47 18.59 -4.98 8.86
CA GLY A 47 17.33 -4.35 8.45
C GLY A 47 16.33 -5.37 7.88
N ARG A 48 15.08 -5.36 8.38
CA ARG A 48 14.09 -6.42 8.16
C ARG A 48 12.76 -5.85 7.69
N PRO A 49 12.61 -5.49 6.41
CA PRO A 49 11.34 -4.96 5.89
C PRO A 49 10.20 -5.95 6.14
N LYS A 50 9.19 -5.53 6.90
CA LYS A 50 7.88 -6.15 6.94
C LYS A 50 6.93 -5.31 6.11
N VAL A 51 6.23 -5.95 5.18
CA VAL A 51 5.34 -5.28 4.24
C VAL A 51 3.91 -5.72 4.52
N TYR A 52 3.00 -4.78 4.66
CA TYR A 52 1.57 -5.01 4.86
C TYR A 52 0.79 -4.28 3.78
N LEU A 53 -0.30 -4.90 3.31
CA LEU A 53 -1.21 -4.31 2.34
C LEU A 53 -2.60 -4.30 2.97
N ASN A 54 -3.10 -3.12 3.28
CA ASN A 54 -4.35 -2.89 4.00
C ASN A 54 -5.33 -2.12 3.10
N THR A 55 -6.61 -2.42 3.20
CA THR A 55 -7.62 -1.63 2.50
C THR A 55 -7.84 -0.35 3.28
N ALA A 56 -7.82 0.78 2.59
CA ALA A 56 -8.08 2.07 3.18
C ALA A 56 -9.21 2.77 2.44
N VAL A 57 -9.90 3.63 3.16
CA VAL A 57 -10.91 4.51 2.61
C VAL A 57 -10.63 5.91 3.09
N TRP A 58 -10.49 6.82 2.15
CA TRP A 58 -10.28 8.21 2.42
C TRP A 58 -11.55 9.00 2.12
N GLU A 59 -12.05 9.70 3.13
CA GLU A 59 -13.16 10.65 3.03
C GLU A 59 -12.56 12.06 2.97
N PRO A 60 -12.62 12.74 1.82
CA PRO A 60 -11.97 14.04 1.64
C PRO A 60 -12.35 15.06 2.70
N GLY A 61 -11.35 15.70 3.30
CA GLY A 61 -11.53 16.68 4.37
C GLY A 61 -12.05 16.14 5.70
N ARG A 62 -12.28 14.82 5.85
CA ARG A 62 -12.86 14.24 7.05
C ARG A 62 -11.94 13.27 7.76
N ARG A 63 -11.63 12.12 7.15
CA ARG A 63 -10.88 11.04 7.82
C ARG A 63 -10.31 10.01 6.86
N LEU A 64 -9.34 9.24 7.35
CA LEU A 64 -8.80 8.04 6.73
C LEU A 64 -9.17 6.82 7.59
N THR A 65 -9.99 5.93 7.06
CA THR A 65 -10.32 4.64 7.69
C THR A 65 -9.45 3.54 7.09
N VAL A 66 -8.82 2.73 7.93
CA VAL A 66 -7.93 1.64 7.48
C VAL A 66 -8.36 0.30 8.08
N ASN A 67 -8.57 -0.70 7.23
CA ASN A 67 -8.68 -2.10 7.67
C ASN A 67 -7.29 -2.75 7.75
N ARG A 68 -6.74 -2.83 8.96
CA ARG A 68 -5.41 -3.41 9.25
C ARG A 68 -5.37 -4.95 9.28
N SER A 69 -6.47 -5.63 8.96
CA SER A 69 -6.47 -7.11 8.85
C SER A 69 -5.64 -7.63 7.67
N GLY A 70 -5.29 -6.75 6.74
CA GLY A 70 -4.62 -7.09 5.48
C GLY A 70 -5.54 -7.74 4.44
N LYS A 71 -6.83 -7.94 4.75
CA LYS A 71 -7.82 -8.46 3.80
C LYS A 71 -8.35 -7.36 2.90
N TRP A 72 -8.76 -7.75 1.69
CA TRP A 72 -9.45 -6.88 0.74
C TRP A 72 -10.94 -6.76 1.07
N GLU A 73 -11.23 -6.22 2.25
CA GLU A 73 -12.58 -6.14 2.79
C GLU A 73 -12.76 -4.83 3.54
N LEU A 74 -13.95 -4.22 3.43
CA LEU A 74 -14.39 -3.12 4.30
C LEU A 74 -15.73 -3.52 4.89
N PHE A 75 -15.85 -3.40 6.21
CA PHE A 75 -17.06 -3.76 6.94
C PHE A 75 -18.00 -2.55 7.07
N ASP A 76 -19.28 -2.81 6.86
CA ASP A 76 -20.35 -1.86 7.12
C ASP A 76 -20.88 -2.03 8.53
N GLY A 77 -21.02 -0.92 9.28
CA GLY A 77 -21.74 -0.92 10.56
C GLY A 77 -20.91 -0.81 11.83
N GLY A 78 -19.74 -0.17 11.79
CA GLY A 78 -18.95 0.15 12.99
C GLY A 78 -18.50 1.61 13.05
N PHE A 79 -17.89 2.00 14.17
CA PHE A 79 -17.16 3.26 14.28
C PHE A 79 -16.07 3.29 13.20
N GLY A 80 -16.16 4.23 12.25
CA GLY A 80 -15.25 4.28 11.09
C GLY A 80 -15.81 3.75 9.77
N ALA A 81 -17.06 3.25 9.71
CA ALA A 81 -17.68 2.79 8.47
C ALA A 81 -17.65 3.90 7.39
N PRO A 82 -17.23 3.59 6.15
CA PRO A 82 -17.02 4.61 5.14
C PRO A 82 -18.33 5.28 4.73
N GLY A 83 -18.31 6.61 4.68
CA GLY A 83 -19.42 7.44 4.21
C GLY A 83 -19.72 7.23 2.72
N ALA A 84 -20.73 7.93 2.20
CA ALA A 84 -21.05 7.89 0.77
C ALA A 84 -19.94 8.55 -0.10
N GLU A 85 -19.23 9.52 0.47
CA GLU A 85 -18.14 10.29 -0.16
C GLU A 85 -16.80 9.64 0.15
N ASN A 86 -16.49 8.56 -0.55
CA ASN A 86 -15.34 7.78 -0.17
C ASN A 86 -14.47 7.40 -1.37
N ILE A 87 -13.16 7.43 -1.13
CA ILE A 87 -12.14 7.07 -2.07
C ILE A 87 -11.44 5.84 -1.51
N GLU A 88 -11.67 4.72 -2.17
CA GLU A 88 -11.00 3.49 -1.82
C GLU A 88 -9.54 3.50 -2.29
N LEU A 89 -8.64 3.26 -1.34
CA LEU A 89 -7.20 3.27 -1.51
C LEU A 89 -6.60 1.96 -1.00
N ALA A 90 -5.40 1.65 -1.46
CA ALA A 90 -4.56 0.60 -0.89
C ALA A 90 -3.47 1.24 -0.02
N GLN A 91 -3.44 0.88 1.26
CA GLN A 91 -2.38 1.29 2.17
C GLN A 91 -1.28 0.23 2.19
N LEU A 92 -0.09 0.61 1.71
CA LEU A 92 1.12 -0.19 1.83
C LEU A 92 1.93 0.33 3.02
N VAL A 93 2.02 -0.47 4.07
CA VAL A 93 2.87 -0.16 5.24
C VAL A 93 4.15 -0.94 5.14
N VAL A 94 5.29 -0.26 5.30
CA VAL A 94 6.60 -0.88 5.38
C VAL A 94 7.22 -0.56 6.72
N GLU A 95 7.42 -1.59 7.55
CA GLU A 95 8.03 -1.47 8.86
C GLU A 95 9.45 -2.03 8.85
N ASN A 96 10.33 -1.41 9.63
CA ASN A 96 11.67 -1.92 9.90
C ASN A 96 11.83 -2.31 11.38
N PRO A 97 11.39 -3.49 11.81
CA PRO A 97 11.64 -4.01 13.15
C PRO A 97 13.13 -4.34 13.43
N GLY A 98 14.03 -4.19 12.44
CA GLY A 98 15.46 -4.45 12.61
C GLY A 98 16.18 -3.28 13.30
N ARG A 99 17.44 -3.51 13.70
CA ARG A 99 18.29 -2.50 14.36
C ARG A 99 19.08 -1.63 13.40
N THR A 100 19.09 -1.98 12.12
CA THR A 100 19.77 -1.22 11.07
C THR A 100 18.75 -0.51 10.21
N ALA A 101 18.99 0.77 9.89
CA ALA A 101 18.16 1.51 8.94
C ALA A 101 18.13 0.82 7.56
N ILE A 102 17.02 0.95 6.86
CA ILE A 102 16.86 0.43 5.50
C ILE A 102 16.41 1.54 4.56
N THR A 103 16.88 1.50 3.32
CA THR A 103 16.32 2.34 2.26
C THR A 103 15.43 1.49 1.39
N VAL A 104 14.16 1.88 1.31
CA VAL A 104 13.15 1.21 0.50
C VAL A 104 12.88 2.04 -0.75
N TYR A 105 12.70 1.40 -1.89
CA TYR A 105 12.45 2.06 -3.16
C TYR A 105 11.46 1.28 -4.02
N SER A 106 10.83 2.00 -4.96
CA SER A 106 9.79 1.48 -5.85
C SER A 106 8.66 0.78 -5.08
N PRO A 107 7.98 1.49 -4.16
CA PRO A 107 6.80 0.94 -3.49
C PRO A 107 5.70 0.71 -4.54
N GLY A 108 4.93 -0.37 -4.40
CA GLY A 108 3.90 -0.70 -5.37
C GLY A 108 3.15 -2.00 -5.08
N LEU A 109 2.55 -2.57 -6.12
CA LEU A 109 1.77 -3.80 -6.06
C LEU A 109 2.35 -4.85 -7.00
N ALA A 110 2.63 -6.03 -6.45
CA ALA A 110 2.91 -7.24 -7.22
C ALA A 110 1.59 -7.87 -7.66
N VAL A 111 1.46 -8.13 -8.96
CA VAL A 111 0.24 -8.62 -9.59
C VAL A 111 0.44 -10.05 -10.07
N ALA A 112 -0.55 -10.90 -9.84
CA ALA A 112 -0.67 -12.24 -10.41
C ALA A 112 -2.09 -12.47 -10.94
N GLY A 113 -2.27 -13.48 -11.78
CA GLY A 113 -3.53 -13.71 -12.50
C GLY A 113 -3.67 -12.93 -13.80
N THR A 114 -2.60 -12.31 -14.28
CA THR A 114 -2.52 -11.72 -15.62
C THR A 114 -1.57 -12.53 -16.51
N ARG A 115 -1.54 -12.22 -17.82
CA ARG A 115 -0.65 -12.90 -18.79
C ARG A 115 0.85 -12.74 -18.46
N SER A 116 1.22 -11.67 -17.76
CA SER A 116 2.62 -11.36 -17.45
C SER A 116 3.07 -11.98 -16.13
N LYS A 117 4.14 -12.79 -16.18
CA LYS A 117 4.76 -13.38 -14.98
C LYS A 117 5.53 -12.29 -14.23
N ASN A 118 5.42 -12.28 -12.90
CA ASN A 118 6.10 -11.33 -12.01
C ASN A 118 5.77 -9.85 -12.29
N TYR A 119 4.56 -9.57 -12.78
CA TYR A 119 4.14 -8.22 -13.09
C TYR A 119 4.08 -7.35 -11.82
N ARG A 120 4.56 -6.12 -11.93
CA ARG A 120 4.54 -5.13 -10.86
C ARG A 120 4.06 -3.81 -11.41
N ILE A 121 3.27 -3.12 -10.61
CA ILE A 121 2.78 -1.79 -10.90
C ILE A 121 3.10 -0.89 -9.71
N SER A 122 3.37 0.38 -9.99
CA SER A 122 3.33 1.43 -8.98
C SER A 122 2.13 2.28 -9.31
N PRO A 123 0.96 2.03 -8.68
CA PRO A 123 -0.20 2.90 -8.88
C PRO A 123 0.12 4.31 -8.38
N ARG A 124 -0.76 5.26 -8.71
CA ARG A 124 -0.63 6.64 -8.23
C ARG A 124 -0.58 6.67 -6.70
N SER A 125 0.44 7.34 -6.15
CA SER A 125 0.58 7.54 -4.71
C SER A 125 -0.17 8.79 -4.23
N PHE A 126 -0.63 8.76 -2.98
CA PHE A 126 -1.23 9.88 -2.27
C PHE A 126 -0.40 10.22 -1.05
N GLU A 127 -0.13 11.51 -0.88
CA GLU A 127 0.44 12.06 0.32
C GLU A 127 -0.70 12.63 1.17
N LEU A 128 -0.87 12.09 2.37
CA LEU A 128 -1.81 12.57 3.36
C LEU A 128 -1.04 12.84 4.64
N LYS A 129 -1.00 14.11 5.04
CA LYS A 129 -0.43 14.58 6.31
C LYS A 129 -1.52 14.54 7.39
N ASP A 130 -1.12 14.62 8.67
CA ASP A 130 -2.01 14.74 9.83
C ASP A 130 -2.89 13.53 10.17
N PHE A 131 -2.50 12.32 9.72
CA PHE A 131 -3.15 11.06 10.10
C PHE A 131 -2.32 10.24 11.10
N GLY A 132 -1.45 10.92 11.86
CA GLY A 132 -0.55 10.30 12.84
C GLY A 132 0.28 9.18 12.20
N ALA A 133 0.16 7.96 12.74
CA ALA A 133 0.92 6.82 12.26
C ALA A 133 0.45 6.27 10.90
N ASP A 134 -0.71 6.72 10.39
CA ASP A 134 -1.21 6.39 9.05
C ASP A 134 -0.92 7.50 8.02
N SER A 135 -0.21 8.56 8.42
CA SER A 135 0.28 9.58 7.48
C SER A 135 1.11 8.93 6.38
N SER A 136 0.86 9.30 5.14
CA SER A 136 1.46 8.66 3.98
C SER A 136 2.38 9.59 3.22
N THR A 137 3.39 9.02 2.57
CA THR A 137 4.30 9.75 1.68
C THR A 137 4.06 9.33 0.22
N ALA A 138 4.26 10.27 -0.69
CA ALA A 138 4.29 10.00 -2.13
C ALA A 138 5.71 9.70 -2.66
N ALA A 139 6.74 9.77 -1.82
CA ALA A 139 8.13 9.54 -2.21
C ALA A 139 8.35 8.12 -2.78
N THR A 140 9.16 8.02 -3.83
CA THR A 140 9.48 6.74 -4.48
C THR A 140 10.64 6.00 -3.81
N SER A 141 11.39 6.69 -2.94
CA SER A 141 12.53 6.19 -2.18
C SER A 141 12.52 6.81 -0.79
N VAL A 142 12.58 6.00 0.26
CA VAL A 142 12.51 6.45 1.65
C VAL A 142 13.48 5.66 2.51
N ARG A 143 14.22 6.36 3.38
CA ARG A 143 15.02 5.75 4.43
C ARG A 143 14.15 5.54 5.66
N ILE A 144 14.03 4.30 6.12
CA ILE A 144 13.30 3.90 7.32
C ILE A 144 14.30 3.60 8.43
N ASN A 145 14.17 4.31 9.55
CA ASN A 145 15.00 4.11 10.73
C ASN A 145 14.69 2.77 11.43
N PRO A 146 15.54 2.31 12.35
CA PRO A 146 15.23 1.16 13.21
C PRO A 146 13.93 1.38 14.00
N TYR A 147 13.09 0.35 14.04
CA TYR A 147 11.78 0.33 14.71
C TYR A 147 10.74 1.31 14.17
N ASP A 148 11.03 1.91 13.02
CA ASP A 148 10.18 2.89 12.37
C ASP A 148 9.37 2.27 11.22
N ARG A 149 8.41 3.04 10.71
CA ARG A 149 7.57 2.64 9.58
C ARG A 149 7.28 3.79 8.64
N VAL A 150 7.01 3.44 7.38
CA VAL A 150 6.51 4.37 6.37
C VAL A 150 5.24 3.80 5.76
N THR A 151 4.32 4.69 5.42
CA THR A 151 3.05 4.35 4.79
C THR A 151 2.98 4.98 3.40
N PHE A 152 2.53 4.20 2.42
CA PHE A 152 2.18 4.68 1.09
C PHE A 152 0.70 4.41 0.85
N LEU A 153 -0.01 5.37 0.26
CA LEU A 153 -1.39 5.19 -0.16
C LEU A 153 -1.45 5.16 -1.68
N PHE A 154 -2.17 4.19 -2.25
CA PHE A 154 -2.27 3.98 -3.68
C PHE A 154 -3.72 4.00 -4.17
N ASP A 155 -4.00 4.71 -5.25
CA ASP A 155 -5.19 4.47 -6.06
C ASP A 155 -4.91 3.27 -6.97
N TYR A 156 -5.15 2.08 -6.44
CA TYR A 156 -4.96 0.83 -7.19
C TYR A 156 -6.07 0.60 -8.23
N TRP A 157 -7.22 1.28 -8.11
CA TRP A 157 -8.30 1.19 -9.10
C TRP A 157 -7.92 1.81 -10.43
N SER A 158 -7.06 2.84 -10.41
CA SER A 158 -6.48 3.42 -11.63
C SER A 158 -5.85 2.39 -12.57
N ALA A 159 -5.24 1.33 -12.01
CA ALA A 159 -4.61 0.26 -12.77
C ALA A 159 -5.55 -0.94 -13.04
N MET A 160 -6.62 -1.08 -12.26
CA MET A 160 -7.44 -2.30 -12.23
C MET A 160 -8.19 -2.57 -13.54
N SER A 161 -8.63 -1.53 -14.27
CA SER A 161 -9.33 -1.71 -15.54
C SER A 161 -8.47 -2.45 -16.58
N ARG A 162 -7.18 -2.09 -16.66
CA ARG A 162 -6.20 -2.79 -17.49
C ARG A 162 -5.95 -4.21 -16.99
N LEU A 163 -5.74 -4.37 -15.67
CA LEU A 163 -5.45 -5.68 -15.07
C LEU A 163 -6.58 -6.68 -15.31
N LYS A 164 -7.85 -6.25 -15.16
CA LYS A 164 -9.02 -7.10 -15.41
C LYS A 164 -9.13 -7.53 -16.87
N LYS A 165 -8.86 -6.62 -17.82
CA LYS A 165 -8.79 -6.96 -19.25
C LYS A 165 -7.71 -8.01 -19.52
N GLU A 166 -6.53 -7.86 -18.90
CA GLU A 166 -5.42 -8.81 -19.05
C GLU A 166 -5.70 -10.17 -18.38
N ALA A 167 -6.47 -10.19 -17.30
CA ALA A 167 -6.87 -11.41 -16.59
C ALA A 167 -7.94 -12.23 -17.32
N ASN A 168 -8.59 -11.67 -18.36
CA ASN A 168 -9.53 -12.37 -19.24
C ASN A 168 -10.64 -13.14 -18.48
N GLY A 169 -11.32 -12.46 -17.55
CA GLY A 169 -12.38 -13.06 -16.73
C GLY A 169 -11.89 -13.87 -15.53
N GLN A 170 -10.58 -13.96 -15.30
CA GLN A 170 -10.03 -14.49 -14.05
C GLN A 170 -9.87 -13.37 -13.01
N GLY A 171 -9.90 -13.73 -11.73
CA GLY A 171 -9.60 -12.79 -10.64
C GLY A 171 -8.15 -12.32 -10.64
N VAL A 172 -7.93 -11.06 -10.26
CA VAL A 172 -6.60 -10.45 -10.14
C VAL A 172 -6.12 -10.60 -8.70
N ARG A 173 -4.91 -11.15 -8.52
CA ARG A 173 -4.29 -11.26 -7.19
C ARG A 173 -3.28 -10.15 -6.97
N LEU A 174 -3.43 -9.38 -5.90
CA LEU A 174 -2.52 -8.28 -5.54
C LEU A 174 -1.79 -8.55 -4.22
N ARG A 175 -0.53 -8.12 -4.16
CA ARG A 175 0.28 -8.08 -2.94
C ARG A 175 1.07 -6.78 -2.90
N GLY A 176 1.25 -6.24 -1.70
CA GLY A 176 2.15 -5.11 -1.50
C GLY A 176 3.58 -5.53 -1.81
N CYS A 177 4.35 -4.66 -2.49
CA CYS A 177 5.75 -4.92 -2.77
C CYS A 177 6.62 -3.68 -2.59
N VAL A 178 7.85 -3.90 -2.13
CA VAL A 178 8.87 -2.86 -2.07
C VAL A 178 10.25 -3.48 -2.31
N SER A 179 11.14 -2.74 -2.96
CA SER A 179 12.54 -3.13 -3.09
C SER A 179 13.36 -2.48 -1.97
N VAL A 180 14.40 -3.17 -1.50
CA VAL A 180 15.25 -2.68 -0.40
C VAL A 180 16.68 -2.64 -0.88
N ALA A 181 17.37 -1.52 -0.63
CA ALA A 181 18.75 -1.32 -1.04
C ALA A 181 19.64 -2.47 -0.51
N GLY A 182 20.51 -3.00 -1.37
CA GLY A 182 21.37 -4.14 -1.05
C GLY A 182 20.67 -5.51 -1.04
N ARG A 183 19.36 -5.60 -1.34
CA ARG A 183 18.65 -6.87 -1.48
C ARG A 183 18.23 -7.11 -2.94
N GLY A 184 18.63 -8.26 -3.49
CA GLY A 184 18.28 -8.64 -4.87
C GLY A 184 16.81 -9.02 -5.07
N LYS A 185 16.07 -9.36 -4.00
CA LYS A 185 14.64 -9.73 -4.06
C LYS A 185 13.79 -8.70 -3.33
N SER A 186 12.71 -8.26 -3.97
CA SER A 186 11.73 -7.37 -3.35
C SER A 186 11.01 -8.06 -2.20
N SER A 187 10.72 -7.29 -1.16
CA SER A 187 9.95 -7.73 -0.02
C SER A 187 8.46 -7.58 -0.35
N LEU A 188 7.69 -8.62 -0.05
CA LEU A 188 6.28 -8.72 -0.43
C LEU A 188 5.42 -8.90 0.82
N SER A 189 4.19 -8.38 0.78
CA SER A 189 3.20 -8.67 1.81
C SER A 189 2.85 -10.16 1.86
N SER A 190 2.32 -10.66 2.98
CA SER A 190 2.03 -12.09 3.17
C SER A 190 1.22 -12.69 2.01
N LYS A 191 1.61 -13.88 1.53
CA LYS A 191 0.84 -14.62 0.49
C LYS A 191 -0.57 -15.00 0.97
N ARG A 192 -0.73 -15.26 2.27
CA ARG A 192 -2.01 -15.66 2.88
C ARG A 192 -3.03 -14.52 2.90
N LEU A 193 -2.53 -13.28 2.89
CA LEU A 193 -3.33 -12.04 2.87
C LEU A 193 -3.25 -11.37 1.50
N ALA A 194 -2.94 -12.12 0.45
CA ALA A 194 -2.96 -11.59 -0.90
C ALA A 194 -4.41 -11.28 -1.27
N TRP A 195 -4.65 -10.08 -1.77
CA TRP A 195 -5.98 -9.67 -2.20
C TRP A 195 -6.37 -10.44 -3.45
N LEU A 196 -7.59 -10.96 -3.48
CA LEU A 196 -8.17 -11.57 -4.66
C LEU A 196 -9.36 -10.71 -5.09
N ILE A 197 -9.17 -9.96 -6.18
CA ILE A 197 -10.19 -9.07 -6.72
C ILE A 197 -10.88 -9.80 -7.86
N GLN A 198 -12.17 -10.09 -7.67
CA GLN A 198 -12.96 -10.79 -8.67
C GLN A 198 -13.25 -9.89 -9.88
N PRO A 199 -13.47 -10.48 -11.08
CA PRO A 199 -13.79 -9.73 -12.30
C PRO A 199 -14.95 -8.74 -12.10
N GLU A 200 -15.98 -9.16 -11.40
CA GLU A 200 -17.22 -8.44 -11.12
C GLU A 200 -17.15 -7.48 -9.93
N ALA A 201 -16.03 -7.43 -9.20
CA ALA A 201 -15.92 -6.61 -7.98
C ALA A 201 -15.55 -5.15 -8.30
N TRP A 202 -16.25 -4.18 -7.74
CA TRP A 202 -16.02 -2.73 -8.03
C TRP A 202 -15.54 -1.93 -6.82
N MET A 203 -15.65 -2.54 -5.63
CA MET A 203 -15.18 -2.04 -4.34
C MET A 203 -14.84 -3.22 -3.41
N ALA A 204 -13.99 -3.01 -2.39
CA ALA A 204 -13.75 -3.97 -1.30
C ALA A 204 -14.87 -4.02 -0.25
N ARG A 205 -15.90 -3.19 -0.38
CA ARG A 205 -17.00 -3.12 0.57
C ARG A 205 -17.79 -4.42 0.56
N THR A 206 -17.86 -5.07 1.72
CA THR A 206 -18.61 -6.31 1.89
C THR A 206 -20.09 -6.00 2.12
N GLY A 207 -20.98 -6.77 1.50
CA GLY A 207 -22.44 -6.64 1.73
C GLY A 207 -23.16 -5.53 0.96
N ARG A 208 -22.45 -4.65 0.23
CA ARG A 208 -23.07 -3.71 -0.72
C ARG A 208 -22.61 -3.96 -2.14
N ALA A 209 -23.56 -4.14 -3.04
CA ALA A 209 -23.30 -4.24 -4.47
C ALA A 209 -23.19 -2.86 -5.14
N GLU A 210 -23.55 -1.80 -4.42
CA GLU A 210 -23.67 -0.44 -4.95
C GLU A 210 -22.36 0.35 -4.82
N ILE A 211 -22.02 1.12 -5.85
CA ILE A 211 -20.92 2.10 -5.86
C ILE A 211 -21.47 3.53 -5.78
N SER A 212 -20.80 4.39 -5.04
CA SER A 212 -21.19 5.80 -4.93
C SER A 212 -20.94 6.54 -6.25
N PRO A 213 -21.88 7.38 -6.73
CA PRO A 213 -21.65 8.27 -7.86
C PRO A 213 -20.39 9.13 -7.67
N PHE A 214 -20.12 9.59 -6.44
CA PHE A 214 -18.91 10.32 -6.08
C PHE A 214 -17.64 9.55 -6.46
N THR A 215 -17.56 8.27 -6.09
CA THR A 215 -16.40 7.42 -6.37
C THR A 215 -16.20 7.22 -7.87
N VAL A 216 -17.29 7.05 -8.63
CA VAL A 216 -17.22 6.92 -10.10
C VAL A 216 -16.71 8.20 -10.74
N ILE A 217 -17.30 9.35 -10.38
CA ILE A 217 -16.94 10.66 -10.89
C ILE A 217 -15.48 10.98 -10.60
N TRP A 218 -15.06 10.81 -9.34
CA TRP A 218 -13.69 11.07 -8.92
C TRP A 218 -12.69 10.19 -9.69
N ARG A 219 -12.97 8.89 -9.87
CA ARG A 219 -12.09 7.96 -10.60
C ARG A 219 -11.87 8.40 -12.04
N GLU A 220 -12.94 8.80 -12.74
CA GLU A 220 -12.82 9.22 -14.15
C GLU A 220 -12.11 10.57 -14.28
N LEU A 221 -12.45 11.55 -13.44
CA LEU A 221 -11.74 12.84 -13.42
C LEU A 221 -10.26 12.66 -13.06
N MET A 222 -9.93 11.75 -12.13
CA MET A 222 -8.55 11.43 -11.78
C MET A 222 -7.78 10.71 -12.90
N ARG A 223 -8.44 9.80 -13.62
CA ARG A 223 -7.85 9.10 -14.78
C ARG A 223 -7.56 10.08 -15.92
N ALA A 224 -8.46 11.01 -16.18
CA ALA A 224 -8.28 12.01 -17.21
C ALA A 224 -7.09 12.95 -16.95
N ASN A 225 -6.80 13.23 -15.69
CA ASN A 225 -5.77 14.22 -15.30
C ASN A 225 -4.43 13.60 -14.92
N VAL A 226 -4.19 12.31 -15.25
CA VAL A 226 -2.92 11.61 -14.96
C VAL A 226 -1.70 12.43 -15.39
N LYS A 227 -1.72 12.98 -16.62
CA LYS A 227 -0.57 13.69 -17.18
C LYS A 227 -0.28 15.01 -16.46
N LYS A 228 -1.32 15.81 -16.18
CA LYS A 228 -1.19 17.13 -15.53
C LYS A 228 -0.65 17.02 -14.10
N PHE A 229 -1.04 15.98 -13.36
CA PHE A 229 -0.51 15.76 -12.00
C PHE A 229 0.89 15.15 -11.98
N SER A 230 1.32 14.50 -13.06
CA SER A 230 2.66 13.89 -13.15
C SER A 230 3.75 14.80 -13.71
N SER A 231 3.37 15.89 -14.41
CA SER A 231 4.31 16.79 -15.11
C SER A 231 4.71 18.03 -14.31
N GLY A 232 4.21 18.19 -13.07
CA GLY A 232 4.66 19.25 -12.16
C GLY A 232 6.08 18.96 -11.68
N SER A 233 7.06 19.56 -12.36
CA SER A 233 8.46 19.55 -11.93
C SER A 233 8.64 20.47 -10.73
N GLY A 234 8.97 19.91 -9.58
CA GLY A 234 9.47 20.65 -8.41
C GLY A 234 8.38 21.07 -7.43
N ASP A 235 8.42 20.44 -6.26
CA ASP A 235 8.03 20.98 -4.95
C ASP A 235 6.57 21.40 -4.66
N GLU A 236 5.66 21.47 -5.64
CA GLU A 236 4.22 21.55 -5.33
C GLU A 236 3.63 20.17 -5.09
N GLU A 237 3.72 19.81 -3.80
CA GLU A 237 3.27 18.65 -3.04
C GLU A 237 2.01 17.92 -3.54
N GLY A 238 1.88 16.64 -3.16
CA GLY A 238 0.90 15.66 -3.62
C GLY A 238 -0.59 15.93 -3.33
N GLY A 239 -1.02 17.20 -3.25
CA GLY A 239 -2.38 17.65 -2.96
C GLY A 239 -3.33 17.67 -4.16
N GLY A 240 -2.87 17.42 -5.39
CA GLY A 240 -3.73 17.50 -6.59
C GLY A 240 -4.94 16.56 -6.58
N GLY A 241 -4.74 15.32 -6.14
CA GLY A 241 -5.82 14.34 -5.97
C GLY A 241 -6.68 14.59 -4.73
N TYR A 242 -6.07 15.17 -3.69
CA TYR A 242 -6.77 15.57 -2.47
C TYR A 242 -7.82 16.64 -2.77
N LEU A 243 -7.38 17.72 -3.43
CA LEU A 243 -8.22 18.86 -3.76
C LEU A 243 -9.35 18.48 -4.72
N LEU A 244 -9.08 17.61 -5.70
CA LEU A 244 -10.12 17.14 -6.61
C LEU A 244 -11.24 16.39 -5.88
N GLY A 245 -10.90 15.59 -4.86
CA GLY A 245 -11.91 14.93 -4.01
C GLY A 245 -12.82 15.94 -3.32
N ILE A 246 -12.24 17.03 -2.79
CA ILE A 246 -12.99 18.12 -2.15
C ILE A 246 -13.88 18.84 -3.16
N ILE A 247 -13.35 19.21 -4.32
CA ILE A 247 -14.09 19.92 -5.38
C ILE A 247 -15.30 19.09 -5.86
N VAL A 248 -15.10 17.79 -6.13
CA VAL A 248 -16.19 16.90 -6.56
C VAL A 248 -17.24 16.76 -5.47
N SER A 249 -16.81 16.57 -4.22
CA SER A 249 -17.70 16.47 -3.06
C SER A 249 -18.55 17.74 -2.93
N GLN A 250 -17.93 18.91 -3.00
CA GLN A 250 -18.60 20.19 -2.89
C GLN A 250 -19.58 20.45 -4.03
N ALA A 251 -19.20 20.14 -5.28
CA ALA A 251 -20.09 20.29 -6.44
C ALA A 251 -21.30 19.34 -6.36
N MET A 252 -21.13 18.13 -5.84
CA MET A 252 -22.24 17.18 -5.67
C MET A 252 -23.25 17.62 -4.61
N GLN A 253 -22.80 18.32 -3.56
CA GLN A 253 -23.67 18.82 -2.48
C GLN A 253 -24.72 19.84 -2.96
N GLU A 254 -24.50 20.48 -4.11
CA GLU A 254 -25.45 21.45 -4.67
C GLU A 254 -26.74 20.80 -5.19
N PHE A 255 -26.74 19.48 -5.42
CA PHE A 255 -27.84 18.80 -6.10
C PHE A 255 -28.39 17.64 -5.25
N PRO A 256 -29.72 17.58 -5.01
CA PRO A 256 -30.34 16.46 -4.32
C PRO A 256 -30.33 15.17 -5.18
N ASP A 257 -30.39 15.34 -6.50
CA ASP A 257 -30.45 14.28 -7.52
C ASP A 257 -29.41 14.51 -8.61
N ARG A 258 -29.19 13.51 -9.48
CA ARG A 258 -28.24 13.60 -10.60
C ARG A 258 -28.57 14.82 -11.47
N PRO A 259 -27.71 15.87 -11.49
CA PRO A 259 -27.95 17.06 -12.29
C PRO A 259 -27.70 16.80 -13.77
N SER A 260 -28.07 17.76 -14.62
CA SER A 260 -27.61 17.74 -16.00
C SER A 260 -26.09 17.89 -16.06
N VAL A 261 -25.49 17.33 -17.11
CA VAL A 261 -24.05 17.42 -17.35
C VAL A 261 -23.56 18.87 -17.27
N ARG A 262 -24.30 19.80 -17.89
CA ARG A 262 -23.95 21.22 -17.91
C ARG A 262 -23.95 21.84 -16.51
N ASP A 263 -25.01 21.61 -15.74
CA ASP A 263 -25.14 22.18 -14.40
C ASP A 263 -24.03 21.67 -13.47
N PHE A 264 -23.65 20.39 -13.63
CA PHE A 264 -22.54 19.81 -12.87
C PHE A 264 -21.17 20.38 -13.27
N VAL A 265 -20.91 20.63 -14.57
CA VAL A 265 -19.69 21.36 -15.00
C VAL A 265 -19.62 22.70 -14.27
N ASP A 266 -20.72 23.44 -14.24
CA ASP A 266 -20.74 24.79 -13.70
C ASP A 266 -20.60 24.78 -12.16
N ALA A 267 -21.11 23.77 -11.48
CA ALA A 267 -20.82 23.53 -10.06
C ALA A 267 -19.34 23.17 -9.81
N LEU A 268 -18.75 22.28 -10.61
CA LEU A 268 -17.33 21.94 -10.51
C LEU A 268 -16.42 23.16 -10.72
N ARG A 269 -16.75 24.02 -11.70
CA ARG A 269 -16.01 25.27 -11.95
C ARG A 269 -16.11 26.23 -10.77
N ARG A 270 -17.30 26.41 -10.20
CA ARG A 270 -17.50 27.27 -9.02
C ARG A 270 -16.72 26.73 -7.81
N ALA A 271 -16.76 25.43 -7.57
CA ALA A 271 -15.98 24.81 -6.50
C ALA A 271 -14.46 24.96 -6.75
N ASP A 272 -13.96 24.71 -7.97
CA ASP A 272 -12.53 24.87 -8.31
C ASP A 272 -12.04 26.32 -8.15
N GLN A 273 -12.86 27.31 -8.54
CA GLN A 273 -12.58 28.74 -8.33
C GLN A 273 -12.42 29.11 -6.86
N GLN A 274 -13.21 28.53 -5.96
CA GLN A 274 -13.10 28.78 -4.52
C GLN A 274 -11.78 28.28 -3.93
N HIS A 275 -11.14 27.30 -4.57
CA HIS A 275 -9.83 26.77 -4.19
C HIS A 275 -8.68 27.41 -4.97
N GLY A 276 -8.91 28.54 -5.64
CA GLY A 276 -7.88 29.36 -6.27
C GLY A 276 -7.27 28.77 -7.55
N ARG A 277 -7.96 27.84 -8.22
CA ARG A 277 -7.52 27.28 -9.49
C ARG A 277 -8.21 27.94 -10.67
N GLU A 278 -7.40 28.40 -11.62
CA GLU A 278 -7.86 28.85 -12.92
C GLU A 278 -7.53 27.77 -13.95
N ASN A 279 -8.57 27.21 -14.61
CA ASN A 279 -8.47 26.36 -15.81
C ASN A 279 -8.35 24.84 -15.65
N PHE A 280 -9.17 24.21 -14.81
CA PHE A 280 -9.42 22.78 -14.99
C PHE A 280 -10.43 22.55 -16.15
N GLN A 281 -9.99 21.82 -17.17
CA GLN A 281 -10.80 21.53 -18.36
C GLN A 281 -11.80 20.40 -18.08
N TYR A 282 -12.80 20.64 -17.23
CA TYR A 282 -13.83 19.66 -16.89
C TYR A 282 -14.69 19.26 -18.10
N ALA A 283 -14.90 20.19 -19.05
CA ALA A 283 -15.84 20.00 -20.15
C ALA A 283 -15.52 18.81 -21.06
N SER A 284 -14.25 18.51 -21.33
CA SER A 284 -13.87 17.36 -22.15
C SER A 284 -13.93 16.03 -21.41
N LEU A 285 -14.00 16.07 -20.07
CA LEU A 285 -13.94 14.89 -19.20
C LEU A 285 -15.32 14.43 -18.73
N ILE A 286 -16.30 15.32 -18.88
CA ILE A 286 -17.61 15.11 -18.28
C ILE A 286 -18.48 14.16 -19.09
N LEU A 287 -18.27 14.05 -20.41
CA LEU A 287 -18.90 13.00 -21.23
C LEU A 287 -18.45 11.61 -20.78
N SER A 288 -17.15 11.41 -20.58
CA SER A 288 -16.61 10.14 -20.04
C SER A 288 -17.11 9.84 -18.64
N MET A 289 -17.34 10.87 -17.83
CA MET A 289 -17.91 10.73 -16.48
C MET A 289 -19.37 10.31 -16.54
N ASP A 290 -20.17 10.95 -17.39
CA ASP A 290 -21.59 10.67 -17.59
C ASP A 290 -21.81 9.26 -18.15
N GLU A 291 -21.04 8.89 -19.18
CA GLU A 291 -21.01 7.52 -19.74
C GLU A 291 -20.61 6.48 -18.68
N ALA A 292 -19.66 6.80 -17.81
CA ALA A 292 -19.27 5.92 -16.73
C ALA A 292 -20.42 5.74 -15.73
N LEU A 293 -21.08 6.82 -15.31
CA LEU A 293 -22.25 6.73 -14.43
C LEU A 293 -23.34 5.85 -15.05
N ASP A 294 -23.62 5.98 -16.34
CA ASP A 294 -24.62 5.16 -17.03
C ASP A 294 -24.22 3.68 -17.09
N CYS A 295 -22.94 3.39 -17.33
CA CYS A 295 -22.39 2.03 -17.28
C CYS A 295 -22.56 1.38 -15.89
N TYR A 296 -22.64 2.19 -14.83
CA TYR A 296 -22.90 1.74 -13.46
C TYR A 296 -24.37 1.83 -13.04
N GLY A 297 -25.29 2.30 -13.89
CA GLY A 297 -26.65 2.73 -13.48
C GLY A 297 -27.43 1.76 -12.60
N GLY A 298 -27.40 0.45 -12.88
CA GLY A 298 -28.06 -0.58 -12.05
C GLY A 298 -27.35 -0.92 -10.72
N LYS A 299 -26.22 -0.26 -10.44
CA LYS A 299 -25.33 -0.48 -9.28
C LYS A 299 -24.93 0.83 -8.63
N LEU A 300 -25.46 1.98 -9.05
CA LEU A 300 -25.20 3.23 -8.37
C LEU A 300 -26.03 3.29 -7.09
N SER A 301 -25.41 3.72 -5.99
CA SER A 301 -26.19 4.18 -4.84
C SER A 301 -26.94 5.46 -5.19
N ALA A 302 -27.88 5.86 -4.33
CA ALA A 302 -28.57 7.14 -4.47
C ALA A 302 -27.58 8.31 -4.59
N TRP A 303 -27.97 9.32 -5.37
CA TRP A 303 -27.22 10.57 -5.54
C TRP A 303 -27.15 11.41 -4.25
N THR A 304 -27.96 11.05 -3.26
CA THR A 304 -28.15 11.84 -2.04
C THR A 304 -26.91 11.92 -1.17
N PHE A 305 -26.40 13.14 -1.07
CA PHE A 305 -25.63 13.65 0.04
C PHE A 305 -26.54 13.78 1.26
N THR A 306 -26.72 12.71 2.03
CA THR A 306 -27.18 12.92 3.40
C THR A 306 -25.98 13.47 4.15
N ALA A 307 -25.98 14.77 4.42
CA ALA A 307 -25.10 15.35 5.40
C ALA A 307 -25.34 14.59 6.71
N THR A 308 -24.55 13.56 6.96
CA THR A 308 -24.39 13.03 8.31
C THR A 308 -23.91 14.21 9.11
N LYS A 309 -24.82 14.80 9.91
CA LYS A 309 -24.46 15.84 10.86
C LYS A 309 -23.20 15.37 11.58
N PRO A 310 -22.13 16.18 11.66
CA PRO A 310 -20.98 15.81 12.46
C PRO A 310 -21.49 15.53 13.88
N VAL A 311 -21.21 14.32 14.37
CA VAL A 311 -21.44 13.92 15.76
C VAL A 311 -20.31 14.47 16.60
#